data_AF-A0A2W5Z901-F1
#
_entry.id   AF-A0A2W5Z901-F1
#
_cell.length_a   1.000
_cell.length_b   1.000
_cell.length_c   1.000
_cell.angle_alpha   90.00
_cell.angle_beta   90.00
_cell.angle_gamma   90.00
#
_symmetry.space_group_name_H-M   'P 1'
#
loop_
_entity.id
_entity.type
_entity.pdbx_description
1 polymer ?
#
loop_
_entity_poly.entity_id
_entity_poly.type
_entity_poly.pdbx_seq_one_letter_code
_entity_poly.pdbx_strand_id
1 'polypeptide(L)'
;MPGPDEITLATVEVKSGGVIQDAQLNIVTAPPQTSLNVTTTGPATLVAVWVGDSGAASVTASPNNGFTVINSQLLAGCAVETVVAAKDVSAAGTHNVTWTATPAQGAHMWLVAVQNNT
;
A
#
# COMPACT_ATOMS: atom_id res chain seq x y z
N MET A 1 24.00 -7.79 20.63
CA MET A 1 23.17 -6.57 20.56
C MET A 1 21.90 -6.93 19.81
N PRO A 2 20.71 -6.41 20.18
CA PRO A 2 19.60 -6.36 19.24
C PRO A 2 20.11 -5.67 17.96
N GLY A 3 19.68 -6.11 16.77
CA GLY A 3 20.06 -5.47 15.52
C GLY A 3 19.69 -3.97 15.51
N PRO A 4 20.24 -3.18 14.58
CA PRO A 4 19.71 -1.83 14.36
C PRO A 4 18.20 -1.92 14.12
N ASP A 5 17.44 -1.07 14.80
CA ASP A 5 16.00 -0.94 14.56
C ASP A 5 15.77 -0.25 13.21
N GLU A 6 14.74 -0.66 12.49
CA GLU A 6 14.52 -0.27 11.09
C GLU A 6 13.16 0.42 10.96
N ILE A 7 13.17 1.66 10.48
CA ILE A 7 11.96 2.46 10.31
C ILE A 7 11.94 3.06 8.91
N THR A 8 10.84 2.80 8.20
CA THR A 8 10.52 3.48 6.93
C THR A 8 9.22 4.25 7.11
N LEU A 9 9.21 5.51 6.68
CA LEU A 9 8.04 6.38 6.72
C LEU A 9 7.54 6.63 5.29
N ALA A 10 6.26 6.33 5.07
CA ALA A 10 5.54 6.79 3.88
C ALA A 10 4.64 7.98 4.23
N THR A 11 4.63 8.99 3.37
CA THR A 11 3.70 10.12 3.46
C THR A 11 3.11 10.38 2.09
N VAL A 12 1.79 10.52 2.03
CA VAL A 12 1.06 10.76 0.80
C VAL A 12 0.15 11.96 0.99
N GLU A 13 0.28 12.94 0.09
CA GLU A 13 -0.67 14.04 -0.04
C GLU A 13 -1.65 13.70 -1.17
N VAL A 14 -2.95 13.71 -0.86
CA VAL A 14 -4.01 13.64 -1.88
C VAL A 14 -4.52 15.05 -2.13
N LYS A 15 -4.14 15.62 -3.27
CA LYS A 15 -4.61 16.95 -3.69
C LYS A 15 -6.10 16.90 -3.97
N SER A 16 -6.83 17.91 -3.49
CA SER A 16 -8.30 17.94 -3.54
C SER A 16 -8.98 16.78 -2.80
N GLY A 17 -8.26 16.05 -1.95
CA GLY A 17 -8.85 15.11 -1.01
C GLY A 17 -9.64 15.82 0.07
N GLY A 18 -10.75 15.21 0.47
CA GLY A 18 -11.61 15.66 1.56
C GLY A 18 -11.41 14.83 2.81
N VAL A 19 -12.24 13.80 2.97
CA VAL A 19 -12.25 12.95 4.16
C VAL A 19 -11.66 11.58 3.86
N ILE A 20 -11.00 10.97 4.85
CA ILE A 20 -10.75 9.53 4.84
C ILE A 20 -12.11 8.85 5.05
N GLN A 21 -12.65 8.26 3.99
CA GLN A 21 -13.97 7.62 4.01
C GLN A 21 -13.90 6.22 4.62
N ASP A 22 -12.82 5.49 4.33
CA ASP A 22 -12.56 4.15 4.86
C ASP A 22 -11.05 3.88 4.81
N ALA A 23 -10.56 3.12 5.77
CA ALA A 23 -9.16 2.74 5.85
C ALA A 23 -9.05 1.37 6.52
N GLN A 24 -8.30 0.48 5.88
CA GLN A 24 -8.05 -0.85 6.40
C GLN A 24 -6.57 -1.14 6.49
N LEU A 25 -6.22 -1.95 7.49
CA LEU A 25 -4.91 -2.56 7.66
C LEU A 25 -5.10 -4.07 7.74
N ASN A 26 -4.25 -4.81 7.03
CA ASN A 26 -4.06 -6.23 7.32
C ASN A 26 -2.61 -6.68 7.14
N ILE A 27 -2.26 -7.71 7.90
CA ILE A 27 -0.97 -8.38 7.83
C ILE A 27 -1.21 -9.73 7.18
N VAL A 28 -0.52 -9.98 6.07
CA VAL A 28 -0.61 -11.24 5.33
C VAL A 28 0.78 -11.88 5.33
N THR A 29 0.92 -13.03 5.98
CA THR A 29 2.21 -13.66 6.21
C THR A 29 2.72 -14.52 5.03
N ALA A 30 1.91 -14.73 4.00
CA ALA A 30 2.27 -15.44 2.79
C ALA A 30 1.39 -15.03 1.60
N PRO A 31 1.87 -15.09 0.34
CA PRO A 31 1.05 -14.76 -0.84
C PRO A 31 -0.21 -15.63 -0.96
N PRO A 32 -1.30 -15.12 -1.58
CA PRO A 32 -1.42 -13.80 -2.20
C PRO A 32 -1.58 -12.67 -1.17
N GLN A 33 -0.84 -11.58 -1.37
CA GLN A 33 -0.87 -10.40 -0.50
C GLN A 33 -2.03 -9.49 -0.91
N THR A 34 -3.24 -9.81 -0.47
CA THR A 34 -4.45 -9.03 -0.77
C THR A 34 -4.85 -8.18 0.43
N SER A 35 -5.09 -6.89 0.19
CA SER A 35 -5.61 -5.98 1.22
C SER A 35 -7.03 -6.37 1.64
N LEU A 36 -7.46 -5.90 2.81
CA LEU A 36 -8.90 -5.80 3.09
C LEU A 36 -9.56 -4.79 2.14
N ASN A 37 -10.89 -4.88 2.06
CA ASN A 37 -11.70 -4.00 1.24
C ASN A 37 -11.89 -2.63 1.89
N VAL A 38 -11.77 -1.55 1.13
CA VAL A 38 -12.30 -0.23 1.49
C VAL A 38 -13.53 0.09 0.65
N THR A 39 -14.45 0.89 1.18
CA THR A 39 -15.62 1.37 0.44
C THR A 39 -15.60 2.89 0.25
N THR A 40 -15.87 3.36 -0.97
CA THR A 40 -16.04 4.77 -1.34
C THR A 40 -17.51 5.08 -1.56
N THR A 41 -17.93 6.33 -1.33
CA THR A 41 -19.31 6.77 -1.52
C THR A 41 -19.51 7.65 -2.76
N GLY A 42 -18.43 7.89 -3.51
CA GLY A 42 -18.39 8.69 -4.74
C GLY A 42 -16.96 8.75 -5.31
N PRO A 43 -16.61 9.76 -6.12
CA PRO A 43 -15.24 9.94 -6.62
C PRO A 43 -14.19 10.07 -5.50
N ALA A 44 -13.14 9.25 -5.55
CA ALA A 44 -12.13 9.16 -4.51
C ALA A 44 -10.75 8.82 -5.08
N THR A 45 -9.70 9.17 -4.35
CA THR A 45 -8.35 8.62 -4.55
C THR A 45 -8.11 7.51 -3.52
N LEU A 46 -7.77 6.32 -4.01
CA LEU A 46 -7.35 5.19 -3.20
C LEU A 46 -5.83 5.21 -3.07
N VAL A 47 -5.33 5.14 -1.85
CA VAL A 47 -3.89 5.03 -1.53
C VAL A 47 -3.63 3.66 -0.94
N ALA A 48 -2.76 2.90 -1.57
CA ALA A 48 -2.34 1.59 -1.13
C ALA A 48 -0.86 1.63 -0.70
N VAL A 49 -0.57 1.10 0.49
CA VAL A 49 0.79 0.98 1.00
C VAL A 49 1.07 -0.49 1.24
N TRP A 50 2.16 -0.97 0.66
CA TRP A 50 2.71 -2.29 0.87
C TRP A 50 4.01 -2.15 1.64
N VAL A 51 4.17 -2.92 2.71
CA VAL A 51 5.37 -2.92 3.54
C VAL A 51 5.85 -4.36 3.70
N GLY A 52 7.06 -4.63 3.24
CA GLY A 52 7.70 -5.94 3.32
C GLY A 52 9.03 -5.90 4.04
N ASP A 53 9.74 -7.01 3.97
CA ASP A 53 11.05 -7.20 4.58
C ASP A 53 12.05 -7.57 3.47
N SER A 54 13.06 -6.72 3.27
CA SER A 54 14.12 -6.96 2.29
C SER A 54 15.00 -8.15 2.66
N GLY A 55 15.09 -8.50 3.95
CA GLY A 55 16.12 -9.38 4.47
C GLY A 55 17.51 -8.98 3.95
N ALA A 56 18.05 -9.81 3.04
CA ALA A 56 19.36 -9.60 2.41
C ALA A 56 19.31 -9.35 0.89
N ALA A 57 18.13 -9.23 0.27
CA ALA A 57 17.97 -9.10 -1.19
C ALA A 57 17.06 -7.92 -1.55
N SER A 58 17.24 -7.38 -2.76
CA SER A 58 16.30 -6.38 -3.30
C SER A 58 14.97 -7.05 -3.65
N VAL A 59 13.87 -6.40 -3.30
CA VAL A 59 12.51 -6.89 -3.54
C VAL A 59 11.80 -6.04 -4.59
N THR A 60 10.89 -6.65 -5.33
CA THR A 60 9.86 -5.93 -6.10
C THR A 60 8.50 -6.13 -5.44
N ALA A 61 7.61 -5.14 -5.54
CA ALA A 61 6.20 -5.31 -5.19
C ALA A 61 5.33 -4.51 -6.17
N SER A 62 4.49 -5.21 -6.91
CA SER A 62 3.63 -4.61 -7.95
C SER A 62 2.16 -4.79 -7.60
N PRO A 63 1.35 -3.72 -7.56
CA PRO A 63 -0.07 -3.81 -7.28
C PRO A 63 -0.86 -4.18 -8.54
N ASN A 64 -2.04 -4.76 -8.36
CA ASN A 64 -3.00 -5.03 -9.44
C ASN A 64 -4.13 -3.99 -9.49
N ASN A 65 -5.27 -4.36 -10.11
CA ASN A 65 -6.54 -3.63 -10.06
C ASN A 65 -6.48 -2.16 -10.53
N GLY A 66 -5.51 -1.83 -11.38
CA GLY A 66 -5.33 -0.48 -11.94
C GLY A 66 -4.69 0.52 -10.99
N PHE A 67 -4.07 0.05 -9.89
CA PHE A 67 -3.21 0.89 -9.07
C PHE A 67 -1.87 1.14 -9.78
N THR A 68 -1.36 2.36 -9.64
CA THR A 68 -0.06 2.77 -10.17
C THR A 68 0.87 3.10 -9.01
N VAL A 69 2.08 2.54 -9.03
CA VAL A 69 3.12 2.87 -8.05
C VAL A 69 3.52 4.35 -8.21
N ILE A 70 3.49 5.10 -7.12
CA ILE A 70 3.85 6.53 -7.09
C ILE A 70 5.18 6.77 -6.39
N ASN A 71 5.59 5.90 -5.46
CA ASN A 71 6.89 5.95 -4.81
C ASN A 71 7.26 4.58 -4.21
N SER A 72 8.55 4.33 -4.03
CA SER A 72 9.03 3.13 -3.36
C SER A 72 10.38 3.33 -2.68
N GLN A 73 10.61 2.55 -1.63
CA GLN A 73 11.87 2.38 -0.95
C GLN A 73 12.14 0.87 -0.85
N LEU A 74 12.89 0.35 -1.83
CA LEU A 74 13.20 -1.07 -2.02
C LEU A 74 14.72 -1.26 -1.99
N LEU A 75 15.33 -1.03 -0.84
CA LEU A 75 16.77 -1.12 -0.65
C LEU A 75 17.15 -2.53 -0.20
N ALA A 76 18.24 -3.06 -0.76
CA ALA A 76 18.78 -4.33 -0.31
C ALA A 76 19.49 -4.18 1.05
N GLY A 77 19.12 -5.03 2.01
CA GLY A 77 19.75 -5.16 3.32
C GLY A 77 19.05 -4.36 4.42
N CYS A 78 18.78 -5.01 5.56
CA CYS A 78 18.30 -4.43 6.82
C CYS A 78 17.41 -3.19 6.64
N ALA A 79 16.33 -3.36 5.88
CA ALA A 79 15.32 -2.34 5.71
C ALA A 79 13.92 -2.96 5.69
N VAL A 80 13.02 -2.32 6.44
CA VAL A 80 11.58 -2.36 6.20
C VAL A 80 11.31 -1.68 4.86
N GLU A 81 10.96 -2.45 3.85
CA GLU A 81 10.71 -1.94 2.50
C GLU A 81 9.30 -1.38 2.38
N THR A 82 9.11 -0.40 1.51
CA THR A 82 7.78 0.20 1.33
C THR A 82 7.52 0.56 -0.13
N VAL A 83 6.35 0.19 -0.64
CA VAL A 83 5.83 0.64 -1.94
C VAL A 83 4.50 1.32 -1.73
N VAL A 84 4.35 2.50 -2.32
CA VAL A 84 3.11 3.27 -2.30
C VAL A 84 2.54 3.31 -3.71
N ALA A 85 1.27 2.97 -3.83
CA ALA A 85 0.52 3.05 -5.08
C ALA A 85 -0.78 3.83 -4.88
N ALA A 86 -1.30 4.38 -5.96
CA ALA A 86 -2.57 5.11 -5.96
C ALA A 86 -3.45 4.73 -7.15
N LYS A 87 -4.75 4.93 -6.98
CA LYS A 87 -5.76 4.76 -8.01
C LYS A 87 -6.90 5.74 -7.78
N ASP A 88 -7.28 6.49 -8.80
CA ASP A 88 -8.51 7.27 -8.77
C ASP A 88 -9.71 6.41 -9.18
N VAL A 89 -10.82 6.59 -8.49
CA VAL A 89 -12.12 5.99 -8.81
C VAL A 89 -13.14 7.10 -8.99
N SER A 90 -13.99 6.98 -10.01
CA SER A 90 -14.94 8.04 -10.40
C SER A 90 -16.35 7.86 -9.82
N ALA A 91 -16.59 6.79 -9.06
CA ALA A 91 -17.89 6.46 -8.50
C ALA A 91 -17.73 5.65 -7.20
N ALA A 92 -18.82 5.55 -6.44
CA ALA A 92 -18.90 4.70 -5.26
C ALA A 92 -18.60 3.24 -5.59
N GLY A 93 -17.94 2.54 -4.67
CA GLY A 93 -17.61 1.13 -4.85
C GLY A 93 -16.82 0.55 -3.70
N THR A 94 -16.60 -0.76 -3.77
CA THR A 94 -15.75 -1.49 -2.82
C THR A 94 -14.49 -1.94 -3.56
N HIS A 95 -13.33 -1.70 -2.97
CA HIS A 95 -12.04 -1.84 -3.63
C HIS A 95 -11.03 -2.56 -2.75
N ASN A 96 -10.17 -3.36 -3.38
CA ASN A 96 -8.98 -3.94 -2.78
C ASN A 96 -7.82 -3.92 -3.78
N VAL A 97 -6.65 -4.28 -3.28
CA VAL A 97 -5.45 -4.47 -4.09
C VAL A 97 -4.77 -5.78 -3.68
N THR A 98 -4.31 -6.53 -4.68
CA THR A 98 -3.38 -7.65 -4.48
C THR A 98 -2.01 -7.23 -4.99
N TRP A 99 -1.00 -7.49 -4.17
CA TRP A 99 0.40 -7.24 -4.48
C TRP A 99 1.09 -8.54 -4.89
N THR A 100 1.92 -8.45 -5.92
CA THR A 100 2.84 -9.51 -6.32
C THR A 100 4.25 -9.07 -5.97
N ALA A 101 4.86 -9.73 -4.98
CA ALA A 101 6.22 -9.46 -4.55
C ALA A 101 7.22 -10.53 -5.02
N THR A 102 8.44 -10.12 -5.37
CA THR A 102 9.56 -11.03 -5.67
C THR A 102 10.79 -10.64 -4.85
N PRO A 103 11.38 -11.55 -4.06
CA PRO A 103 10.92 -12.91 -3.76
C PRO A 103 9.55 -12.95 -3.04
N ALA A 104 8.91 -14.12 -3.06
CA ALA A 104 7.64 -14.34 -2.38
C ALA A 104 7.81 -14.19 -0.86
N GLN A 105 6.98 -13.35 -0.22
CA GLN A 105 7.05 -13.05 1.21
C GLN A 105 5.70 -12.63 1.78
N GLY A 106 5.66 -12.30 3.07
CA GLY A 106 4.52 -11.62 3.70
C GLY A 106 4.58 -10.10 3.52
N ALA A 107 3.52 -9.40 3.92
CA ALA A 107 3.48 -7.94 3.92
C ALA A 107 2.47 -7.40 4.94
N HIS A 108 2.76 -6.20 5.45
CA HIS A 108 1.78 -5.34 6.09
C HIS A 108 1.21 -4.42 5.03
N MET A 109 -0.11 -4.34 4.92
CA MET A 109 -0.78 -3.59 3.87
C MET A 109 -1.80 -2.63 4.45
N TRP A 110 -1.76 -1.39 3.97
CA TRP A 110 -2.81 -0.41 4.19
C TRP A 110 -3.51 -0.13 2.87
N LEU A 111 -4.83 0.00 2.91
CA LEU A 111 -5.61 0.57 1.84
C LEU A 111 -6.48 1.68 2.45
N VAL A 112 -6.37 2.89 1.88
CA VAL A 112 -7.04 4.09 2.38
C VAL A 112 -7.84 4.70 1.23
N ALA A 113 -9.12 4.94 1.47
CA ALA A 113 -10.00 5.64 0.55
C ALA A 113 -10.15 7.10 1.01
N VAL A 114 -9.62 8.03 0.20
CA VAL A 114 -9.78 9.47 0.43
C VAL A 114 -10.84 9.99 -0.53
N GLN A 115 -12.01 10.34 0.00
CA GLN A 115 -13.11 10.89 -0.78
C GLN A 115 -12.75 12.28 -1.26
N ASN A 116 -13.00 12.60 -2.54
CA ASN A 116 -12.69 13.92 -3.08
C ASN A 116 -13.55 14.99 -2.39
N ASN A 117 -12.99 16.18 -2.19
CA ASN A 117 -13.78 17.34 -1.82
C ASN A 117 -14.68 17.72 -3.01
N THR A 118 -15.98 17.83 -2.75
CA THR A 118 -16.97 18.36 -3.68
C THR A 118 -16.90 19.88 -3.78
#